data_AF-W0UZE4-F1
#
_entry.id   AF-W0UZE4-F1
#
_cell.length_a   1.000
_cell.length_b   1.000
_cell.length_c   1.000
_cell.angle_alpha   90.00
_cell.angle_beta   90.00
_cell.angle_gamma   90.00
#
_symmetry.space_group_name_H-M   'P 1'
#
loop_
_entity.id
_entity.type
_entity.pdbx_description
1 polymer ?
#
loop_
_entity_poly.entity_id
_entity_poly.type
_entity_poly.pdbx_seq_one_letter_code
_entity_poly.pdbx_strand_id
1 'polypeptide(L)'
;MLKISNARWLTGLCLASLLNIALGQNSAPRYTLRLPAEPAPALPLIPFSGTLQFSGSATAVIQYQGVTIVSEPDGALSPPADLVLLSQLPKERLAGVLLLKRDTPIVSTVKVAQQLRELGFQKLFPLKTWDAIHVSKGAARLRLTAMPGRAAPGGPDSISSMLDFGTQQTGTYRIFIIGDAAEHGDIEQIPQRFPGADLALLHLNGARLLGVVTSAGQLRISYLDPGQRYEFSTGGNLLPAKGTIRRKPSARPAR
;
A
#
# COMPACT_ATOMS: atom_id res chain seq x y z
N MET A 1 15.60 -9.28 15.50
CA MET A 1 16.19 -8.00 15.06
C MET A 1 16.50 -8.08 13.59
N LEU A 2 15.69 -7.46 12.72
CA LEU A 2 16.08 -7.23 11.34
C LEU A 2 17.17 -6.16 11.37
N LYS A 3 18.44 -6.54 11.21
CA LYS A 3 19.53 -5.57 11.10
C LYS A 3 19.30 -4.77 9.81
N ILE A 4 18.88 -3.51 9.93
CA ILE A 4 18.75 -2.53 8.83
C ILE A 4 20.08 -2.35 8.07
N SER A 5 21.19 -2.87 8.61
CA SER A 5 22.53 -2.80 8.00
C SER A 5 22.65 -3.44 6.62
N ASN A 6 21.68 -4.24 6.14
CA ASN A 6 21.70 -4.87 4.81
C ASN A 6 20.52 -4.46 3.91
N ALA A 7 20.15 -3.17 3.88
CA ALA A 7 19.11 -2.61 2.99
C ALA A 7 19.44 -2.62 1.47
N ARG A 8 20.35 -3.50 1.02
CA ARG A 8 20.74 -3.62 -0.41
C ARG A 8 19.58 -4.07 -1.31
N TRP A 9 18.62 -4.80 -0.75
CA TRP A 9 17.40 -5.19 -1.47
C TRP A 9 16.41 -4.04 -1.64
N LEU A 10 16.32 -3.11 -0.67
CA LEU A 10 15.54 -1.87 -0.81
C LEU A 10 16.14 -0.98 -1.90
N THR A 11 17.47 -0.89 -1.95
CA THR A 11 18.12 -0.22 -3.09
C THR A 11 17.75 -0.93 -4.40
N GLY A 12 17.82 -2.26 -4.51
CA GLY A 12 17.41 -2.97 -5.74
C GLY A 12 15.95 -2.74 -6.16
N LEU A 13 15.02 -2.69 -5.19
CA LEU A 13 13.60 -2.40 -5.40
C LEU A 13 13.37 -1.02 -6.04
N CYS A 14 14.30 -0.11 -5.77
CA CYS A 14 14.24 1.31 -6.09
C CYS A 14 15.22 1.73 -7.22
N LEU A 15 16.29 0.97 -7.48
CA LEU A 15 17.39 1.36 -8.39
C LEU A 15 17.25 0.84 -9.83
N ALA A 16 16.13 0.23 -10.20
CA ALA A 16 15.92 -0.27 -11.55
C ALA A 16 15.51 0.82 -12.57
N SER A 17 15.87 2.06 -12.29
CA SER A 17 15.68 3.21 -13.17
C SER A 17 16.78 3.21 -14.23
N LEU A 18 16.58 2.47 -15.32
CA LEU A 18 17.16 2.74 -16.66
C LEU A 18 16.72 1.73 -17.72
N LEU A 19 16.05 0.64 -17.33
CA LEU A 19 15.34 -0.24 -18.25
C LEU A 19 13.87 -0.29 -17.87
N ASN A 20 13.09 0.62 -18.46
CA ASN A 20 11.63 0.49 -18.62
C ASN A 20 11.32 -0.71 -19.56
N ILE A 21 11.87 -1.89 -19.26
CA ILE A 21 11.36 -3.10 -19.90
C ILE A 21 10.15 -3.51 -19.08
N ALA A 22 9.00 -3.39 -19.74
CA ALA A 22 7.70 -3.91 -19.36
C ALA A 22 7.71 -5.45 -19.18
N LEU A 23 8.52 -5.98 -18.26
CA LEU A 23 8.57 -7.40 -17.91
C LEU A 23 7.78 -7.74 -16.64
N GLY A 24 7.12 -6.76 -16.02
CA GLY A 24 6.09 -6.95 -15.01
C GLY A 24 4.76 -7.44 -15.59
N GLN A 25 4.82 -8.57 -16.30
CA GLN A 25 3.78 -9.51 -16.69
C GLN A 25 2.35 -8.93 -16.89
N ASN A 26 1.96 -8.87 -18.17
CA ASN A 26 0.61 -8.72 -18.72
C ASN A 26 -0.34 -9.89 -18.33
N SER A 27 -0.20 -10.47 -17.13
CA SER A 27 -1.13 -11.49 -16.66
C SER A 27 -2.49 -10.85 -16.46
N ALA A 28 -3.51 -11.45 -17.08
CA ALA A 28 -4.90 -11.06 -16.91
C ALA A 28 -5.25 -11.02 -15.42
N PRO A 29 -6.01 -10.01 -14.96
CA PRO A 29 -6.37 -9.94 -13.56
C PRO A 29 -7.25 -11.12 -13.18
N ARG A 30 -7.00 -11.70 -12.01
CA ARG A 30 -7.85 -12.74 -11.42
C ARG A 30 -9.24 -12.20 -11.08
N TYR A 31 -9.30 -10.92 -10.69
CA TYR A 31 -10.54 -10.22 -10.37
C TYR A 31 -10.59 -8.85 -11.02
N THR A 32 -11.80 -8.41 -11.37
CA THR A 32 -12.07 -7.02 -11.74
C THR A 32 -13.12 -6.47 -10.80
N LEU A 33 -12.81 -5.37 -10.13
CA LEU A 33 -13.70 -4.68 -9.19
C LEU A 33 -14.04 -3.30 -9.76
N ARG A 34 -15.33 -3.08 -10.02
CA ARG A 34 -15.87 -1.77 -10.40
C ARG A 34 -16.54 -1.16 -9.18
N LEU A 35 -15.98 -0.07 -8.69
CA LEU A 35 -16.51 0.68 -7.57
C LEU A 35 -17.50 1.74 -8.09
N PRO A 36 -18.58 2.01 -7.33
CA PRO A 36 -19.50 3.08 -7.68
C PRO A 36 -18.77 4.43 -7.65
N ALA A 37 -18.98 5.24 -8.67
CA ALA A 37 -18.43 6.58 -8.76
C ALA A 37 -19.58 7.58 -8.85
N GLU A 38 -19.48 8.66 -8.09
CA GLU A 38 -20.32 9.83 -8.33
C GLU A 38 -19.93 10.44 -9.68
N PRO A 39 -20.87 11.06 -10.41
CA PRO A 39 -20.56 11.79 -11.64
C PRO A 39 -19.54 12.88 -11.31
N ALA A 40 -18.31 12.70 -11.80
CA ALA A 40 -17.24 13.65 -11.56
C ALA A 40 -17.55 14.96 -12.30
N PRO A 41 -17.31 16.13 -11.68
CA PRO A 41 -17.32 17.39 -12.43
C PRO A 41 -16.25 17.32 -13.52
N ALA A 42 -16.52 17.95 -14.67
CA ALA A 42 -15.61 18.05 -15.81
C ALA A 42 -14.42 18.99 -15.47
N LEU A 43 -13.60 18.58 -14.51
CA LEU A 43 -12.34 19.26 -14.19
C LEU A 43 -11.20 18.57 -14.93
N PRO A 44 -10.12 19.31 -15.28
CA PRO A 44 -9.03 18.77 -16.05
C PRO A 44 -8.39 17.59 -15.34
N LEU A 45 -7.85 16.65 -16.12
CA LEU A 45 -6.93 15.61 -15.66
C LEU A 45 -5.81 16.28 -14.85
N ILE A 46 -5.97 16.33 -13.53
CA ILE A 46 -4.92 16.78 -12.62
C ILE A 46 -3.74 15.83 -12.87
N PRO A 47 -2.49 16.31 -12.97
CA PRO A 47 -1.35 15.41 -12.98
C PRO A 47 -1.51 14.45 -11.80
N PHE A 48 -1.19 13.18 -12.06
CA PHE A 48 -1.27 12.10 -11.09
C PHE A 48 -0.92 12.60 -9.69
N SER A 49 -1.92 12.69 -8.81
CA SER A 49 -1.72 13.15 -7.44
C SER A 49 -2.61 12.36 -6.50
N GLY A 50 -2.06 12.04 -5.35
CA GLY A 50 -2.73 11.30 -4.30
C GLY A 50 -2.21 11.71 -2.93
N THR A 51 -2.95 11.32 -1.91
CA THR A 51 -2.55 11.54 -0.52
C THR A 51 -2.26 10.22 0.16
N LEU A 52 -1.29 10.24 1.06
CA LEU A 52 -0.94 9.14 1.93
C LEU A 52 -0.94 9.65 3.36
N GLN A 53 -1.62 8.94 4.26
CA GLN A 53 -1.63 9.25 5.67
C GLN A 53 -1.51 7.96 6.47
N PHE A 54 -0.65 7.95 7.48
CA PHE A 54 -0.62 6.88 8.46
C PHE A 54 -1.53 7.20 9.63
N SER A 55 -2.37 6.25 10.01
CA SER A 55 -3.23 6.29 11.18
C SER A 55 -2.96 5.08 12.06
N GLY A 56 -3.31 5.17 13.35
CA GLY A 56 -3.17 4.04 14.26
C GLY A 56 -1.72 3.57 14.41
N SER A 57 -1.51 2.25 14.43
CA SER A 57 -0.24 1.51 14.59
C SER A 57 0.38 1.10 13.25
N ALA A 58 -0.44 0.61 12.32
CA ALA A 58 -0.04 0.11 11.01
C ALA A 58 -0.99 0.55 9.86
N THR A 59 -2.02 1.36 10.14
CA THR A 59 -2.99 1.72 9.10
C THR A 59 -2.38 2.74 8.14
N ALA A 60 -2.34 2.41 6.84
CA ALA A 60 -2.01 3.36 5.78
C ALA A 60 -3.26 3.69 4.97
N VAL A 61 -3.62 4.96 4.90
CA VAL A 61 -4.74 5.47 4.11
C VAL A 61 -4.18 6.15 2.87
N ILE A 62 -4.51 5.61 1.70
CA ILE A 62 -4.08 6.10 0.39
C ILE A 62 -5.32 6.59 -0.35
N GLN A 63 -5.31 7.85 -0.78
CA GLN A 63 -6.36 8.41 -1.61
C GLN A 63 -5.82 8.76 -2.98
N TYR A 64 -6.51 8.30 -4.01
CA TYR A 64 -6.14 8.53 -5.40
C TYR A 64 -7.38 8.70 -6.26
N GLN A 65 -7.53 9.87 -6.91
CA GLN A 65 -8.65 10.18 -7.82
C GLN A 65 -10.04 9.75 -7.26
N GLY A 66 -10.28 10.00 -5.97
CA GLY A 66 -11.55 9.67 -5.30
C GLY A 66 -11.70 8.22 -4.82
N VAL A 67 -10.69 7.35 -5.04
CA VAL A 67 -10.59 6.03 -4.42
C VAL A 67 -9.88 6.15 -3.08
N THR A 68 -10.47 5.60 -2.02
CA THR A 68 -9.83 5.45 -0.70
C THR A 68 -9.44 3.99 -0.47
N ILE A 69 -8.13 3.74 -0.45
CA ILE A 69 -7.53 2.43 -0.18
C ILE A 69 -6.96 2.46 1.24
N VAL A 70 -7.24 1.43 2.03
CA VAL A 70 -6.73 1.33 3.40
C VAL A 70 -5.98 0.02 3.58
N SER A 71 -4.70 0.11 3.93
CA SER A 71 -3.88 -1.04 4.29
C SER A 71 -3.86 -1.22 5.80
N GLU A 72 -4.01 -2.47 6.24
CA GLU A 72 -3.86 -2.89 7.65
C GLU A 72 -4.69 -2.10 8.67
N PRO A 73 -6.02 -1.94 8.46
CA PRO A 73 -6.87 -1.17 9.38
C PRO A 73 -6.87 -1.78 10.78
N ASP A 74 -6.60 -0.95 11.78
CA ASP A 74 -6.61 -1.31 13.20
C ASP A 74 -7.77 -0.68 13.98
N GLY A 75 -8.65 0.06 13.32
CA GLY A 75 -9.82 0.69 13.94
C GLY A 75 -10.84 1.20 12.92
N ALA A 76 -11.79 1.99 13.42
CA ALA A 76 -12.82 2.62 12.60
C ALA A 76 -12.20 3.58 11.55
N LEU A 77 -12.77 3.57 10.34
CA LEU A 77 -12.28 4.34 9.21
C LEU A 77 -13.19 5.53 8.92
N SER A 78 -12.60 6.71 8.79
CA SER A 78 -13.27 7.92 8.33
C SER A 78 -12.32 8.71 7.41
N PRO A 79 -12.62 8.85 6.10
CA PRO A 79 -13.81 8.32 5.41
C PRO A 79 -13.80 6.78 5.29
N PRO A 80 -14.94 6.14 4.92
CA PRO A 80 -15.00 4.71 4.65
C PRO A 80 -14.03 4.28 3.55
N ALA A 81 -13.42 3.09 3.69
CA ALA A 81 -12.58 2.53 2.65
C ALA A 81 -13.41 2.01 1.47
N ASP A 82 -12.98 2.33 0.25
CA ASP A 82 -13.46 1.69 -0.97
C ASP A 82 -12.82 0.31 -1.17
N LEU A 83 -11.59 0.14 -0.67
CA LEU A 83 -10.82 -1.10 -0.75
C LEU A 83 -9.93 -1.24 0.49
N VAL A 84 -9.96 -2.41 1.12
CA VAL A 84 -9.10 -2.74 2.25
C VAL A 84 -8.09 -3.81 1.84
N LEU A 85 -6.82 -3.60 2.22
CA LEU A 85 -5.72 -4.53 1.99
C LEU A 85 -5.28 -5.12 3.32
N LEU A 86 -5.24 -6.45 3.38
CA LEU A 86 -4.73 -7.20 4.52
C LEU A 86 -3.66 -8.16 4.03
N SER A 87 -2.42 -7.98 4.49
CA SER A 87 -1.34 -8.94 4.25
C SER A 87 -1.59 -10.24 5.01
N GLN A 88 -2.03 -10.12 6.26
CA GLN A 88 -2.42 -11.21 7.16
C GLN A 88 -3.49 -10.71 8.13
N LEU A 89 -4.02 -11.60 8.98
CA LEU A 89 -5.02 -11.25 10.00
C LEU A 89 -4.62 -11.80 11.38
N PRO A 90 -3.69 -11.14 12.09
CA PRO A 90 -3.36 -11.50 13.45
C PRO A 90 -4.49 -11.07 14.42
N LYS A 91 -4.52 -11.64 15.62
CA LYS A 91 -5.64 -11.48 16.57
C LYS A 91 -5.88 -10.02 16.95
N GLU A 92 -4.81 -9.25 17.09
CA GLU A 92 -4.82 -7.82 17.42
C GLU A 92 -5.48 -6.97 16.33
N ARG A 93 -5.38 -7.38 15.05
CA ARG A 93 -6.02 -6.66 13.93
C ARG A 93 -7.48 -7.03 13.75
N LEU A 94 -7.89 -8.22 14.18
CA LEU A 94 -9.24 -8.73 14.01
C LEU A 94 -10.29 -7.76 14.57
N ALA A 95 -10.04 -7.16 15.75
CA ALA A 95 -10.96 -6.22 16.37
C ALA A 95 -11.26 -5.00 15.47
N GLY A 96 -10.24 -4.40 14.86
CA GLY A 96 -10.39 -3.27 13.94
C GLY A 96 -11.13 -3.67 12.66
N VAL A 97 -10.80 -4.84 12.10
CA VAL A 97 -11.45 -5.36 10.88
C VAL A 97 -12.93 -5.62 11.11
N LEU A 98 -13.34 -6.11 12.29
CA LEU A 98 -14.74 -6.35 12.62
C LEU A 98 -15.60 -5.08 12.68
N LEU A 99 -15.00 -3.89 12.77
CA LEU A 99 -15.70 -2.60 12.70
C LEU A 99 -16.04 -2.17 11.27
N LEU A 100 -15.50 -2.85 10.25
CA LEU A 100 -15.79 -2.57 8.85
C LEU A 100 -17.20 -3.02 8.47
N LYS A 101 -17.77 -2.37 7.45
CA LYS A 101 -19.00 -2.86 6.83
C LYS A 101 -18.75 -4.23 6.21
N ARG A 102 -19.73 -5.13 6.30
CA ARG A 102 -19.60 -6.51 5.80
C ARG A 102 -19.50 -6.59 4.28
N ASP A 103 -19.92 -5.54 3.59
CA ASP A 103 -19.82 -5.40 2.15
C ASP A 103 -18.59 -4.58 1.70
N THR A 104 -17.69 -4.19 2.60
CA THR A 104 -16.42 -3.54 2.26
C THR A 104 -15.57 -4.51 1.43
N PRO A 105 -15.08 -4.11 0.23
CA PRO A 105 -14.13 -4.89 -0.54
C PRO A 105 -12.82 -5.13 0.21
N ILE A 106 -12.44 -6.39 0.41
CA ILE A 106 -11.19 -6.77 1.08
C ILE A 106 -10.36 -7.68 0.17
N VAL A 107 -9.11 -7.29 -0.07
CA VAL A 107 -8.09 -8.08 -0.76
C VAL A 107 -7.13 -8.65 0.28
N SER A 108 -6.92 -9.96 0.25
CA SER A 108 -6.01 -10.64 1.18
C SER A 108 -5.59 -12.02 0.66
N THR A 109 -4.92 -12.81 1.49
CA THR A 109 -4.62 -14.22 1.22
C THR A 109 -5.90 -15.06 1.16
N VAL A 110 -5.80 -16.25 0.55
CA VAL A 110 -6.88 -17.24 0.49
C VAL A 110 -7.37 -17.60 1.91
N LYS A 111 -6.44 -17.81 2.84
CA LYS A 111 -6.73 -18.19 4.23
C LYS A 111 -7.48 -17.10 4.99
N VAL A 112 -7.03 -15.85 4.89
CA VAL A 112 -7.70 -14.71 5.54
C VAL A 112 -9.10 -14.49 4.95
N ALA A 113 -9.25 -14.61 3.63
CA ALA A 113 -10.57 -14.51 3.01
C ALA A 113 -11.54 -15.60 3.52
N GLN A 114 -11.08 -16.83 3.74
CA GLN A 114 -11.92 -17.89 4.33
C GLN A 114 -12.38 -17.51 5.75
N GLN A 115 -11.45 -17.05 6.59
CA GLN A 115 -11.77 -16.59 7.95
C GLN A 115 -12.79 -15.44 7.95
N LEU A 116 -12.59 -14.44 7.08
CA LEU A 116 -13.52 -13.30 6.99
C LEU A 116 -14.90 -13.70 6.45
N ARG A 117 -14.96 -14.70 5.59
CA ARG A 117 -16.23 -15.23 5.08
C ARG A 117 -17.06 -15.85 6.20
N GLU A 118 -16.43 -16.64 7.07
CA GLU A 118 -17.08 -17.21 8.27
C GLU A 118 -17.60 -16.12 9.22
N LEU A 119 -16.93 -14.97 9.23
CA LEU A 119 -17.33 -13.79 10.00
C LEU A 119 -18.39 -12.92 9.28
N GLY A 120 -18.88 -13.33 8.10
CA GLY A 120 -19.97 -12.67 7.37
C GLY A 120 -19.55 -11.59 6.37
N PHE A 121 -18.26 -11.44 6.07
CA PHE A 121 -17.81 -10.54 5.00
C PHE A 121 -18.14 -11.11 3.61
N GLN A 122 -18.59 -10.24 2.71
CA GLN A 122 -19.19 -10.64 1.44
C GLN A 122 -18.28 -10.36 0.23
N LYS A 123 -17.62 -9.20 0.19
CA LYS A 123 -16.79 -8.77 -0.95
C LYS A 123 -15.32 -9.10 -0.72
N LEU A 124 -14.98 -10.37 -0.84
CA LEU A 124 -13.65 -10.90 -0.56
C LEU A 124 -12.92 -11.30 -1.85
N PHE A 125 -11.68 -10.83 -2.00
CA PHE A 125 -10.84 -11.04 -3.18
C PHE A 125 -9.54 -11.76 -2.78
N PRO A 126 -9.57 -13.09 -2.63
CA PRO A 126 -8.40 -13.86 -2.22
C PRO A 126 -7.37 -13.96 -3.35
N LEU A 127 -6.15 -13.49 -3.11
CA LEU A 127 -5.04 -13.55 -4.06
C LEU A 127 -3.99 -14.56 -3.58
N LYS A 128 -3.44 -15.32 -4.54
CA LYS A 128 -2.15 -16.01 -4.37
C LYS A 128 -1.03 -15.07 -4.83
N THR A 129 0.20 -15.41 -4.48
CA THR A 129 1.39 -14.71 -4.99
C THR A 129 1.33 -14.57 -6.51
N TRP A 130 1.55 -13.34 -7.00
CA TRP A 130 1.50 -12.90 -8.39
C TRP A 130 0.10 -12.79 -9.02
N ASP A 131 -0.96 -13.17 -8.31
CA ASP A 131 -2.32 -12.82 -8.74
C ASP A 131 -2.52 -11.30 -8.67
N ALA A 132 -3.38 -10.79 -9.55
CA ALA A 132 -3.72 -9.38 -9.56
C ALA A 132 -5.23 -9.15 -9.58
N ILE A 133 -5.64 -7.99 -9.05
CA ILE A 133 -6.99 -7.45 -9.17
C ILE A 133 -6.92 -6.08 -9.85
N HIS A 134 -7.83 -5.84 -10.80
CA HIS A 134 -8.02 -4.51 -11.38
C HIS A 134 -9.17 -3.82 -10.68
N VAL A 135 -8.95 -2.58 -10.27
CA VAL A 135 -9.93 -1.76 -9.56
C VAL A 135 -10.15 -0.49 -10.36
N SER A 136 -11.41 -0.13 -10.56
CA SER A 136 -11.81 1.08 -11.28
C SER A 136 -12.90 1.84 -10.53
N LYS A 137 -12.75 3.16 -10.41
CA LYS A 137 -13.77 4.09 -9.87
C LYS A 137 -13.71 5.39 -10.66
N GLY A 138 -14.73 5.70 -11.47
CA GLY A 138 -14.69 6.87 -12.34
C GLY A 138 -13.50 6.81 -13.31
N ALA A 139 -12.66 7.84 -13.31
CA ALA A 139 -11.40 7.88 -14.08
C ALA A 139 -10.26 7.07 -13.43
N ALA A 140 -10.35 6.78 -12.13
CA ALA A 140 -9.29 6.08 -11.42
C ALA A 140 -9.13 4.64 -11.93
N ARG A 141 -7.87 4.26 -12.16
CA ARG A 141 -7.45 2.90 -12.51
C ARG A 141 -6.32 2.47 -11.58
N LEU A 142 -6.49 1.30 -10.98
CA LEU A 142 -5.54 0.68 -10.08
C LEU A 142 -5.39 -0.79 -10.47
N ARG A 143 -4.16 -1.26 -10.61
CA ARG A 143 -3.85 -2.69 -10.56
C ARG A 143 -3.16 -2.96 -9.23
N LEU A 144 -3.72 -3.88 -8.46
CA LEU A 144 -3.06 -4.44 -7.29
C LEU A 144 -2.52 -5.81 -7.65
N THR A 145 -1.23 -6.02 -7.43
CA THR A 145 -0.58 -7.33 -7.59
C THR A 145 -0.13 -7.84 -6.22
N ALA A 146 -0.55 -9.05 -5.87
CA ALA A 146 -0.08 -9.73 -4.67
C ALA A 146 1.36 -10.18 -4.87
N MET A 147 2.22 -9.83 -3.94
CA MET A 147 3.64 -10.12 -3.96
C MET A 147 3.99 -11.08 -2.83
N PRO A 148 5.12 -11.80 -2.92
CA PRO A 148 5.59 -12.62 -1.82
C PRO A 148 5.67 -11.81 -0.51
N GLY A 149 5.22 -12.41 0.58
CA GLY A 149 5.38 -11.92 1.94
C GLY A 149 5.34 -13.11 2.91
N ARG A 150 6.27 -13.17 3.85
CA ARG A 150 6.28 -14.20 4.90
C ARG A 150 6.69 -13.58 6.22
N ALA A 151 5.96 -13.90 7.28
CA ALA A 151 6.23 -13.35 8.62
C ALA A 151 7.56 -13.82 9.19
N ALA A 152 7.91 -15.06 8.91
CA ALA A 152 9.12 -15.76 9.33
C ALA A 152 9.24 -17.05 8.50
N PRO A 153 10.40 -17.74 8.50
CA PRO A 153 10.50 -19.07 7.91
C PRO A 153 9.48 -20.01 8.58
N GLY A 154 8.61 -20.63 7.79
CA GLY A 154 7.52 -21.47 8.31
C GLY A 154 6.39 -20.71 9.03
N GLY A 155 6.41 -19.38 8.99
CA GLY A 155 5.36 -18.52 9.54
C GLY A 155 4.06 -18.55 8.72
N PRO A 156 2.99 -17.87 9.18
CA PRO A 156 1.72 -17.83 8.48
C PRO A 156 1.85 -17.24 7.08
N ASP A 157 1.02 -17.74 6.15
CA ASP A 157 0.85 -17.18 4.82
C ASP A 157 0.48 -15.69 4.90
N SER A 158 1.23 -14.86 4.18
CA SER A 158 1.04 -13.42 4.07
C SER A 158 1.28 -12.97 2.62
N ILE A 159 0.86 -11.76 2.28
CA ILE A 159 1.17 -11.12 0.99
C ILE A 159 1.68 -9.70 1.21
N SER A 160 2.71 -9.32 0.45
CA SER A 160 2.99 -7.90 0.18
C SER A 160 2.16 -7.45 -1.02
N SER A 161 2.05 -6.15 -1.29
CA SER A 161 1.23 -5.64 -2.39
C SER A 161 1.96 -4.59 -3.22
N MET A 162 1.85 -4.68 -4.55
CA MET A 162 2.21 -3.60 -5.46
C MET A 162 0.93 -2.93 -5.95
N LEU A 163 0.84 -1.61 -5.79
CA LEU A 163 -0.24 -0.78 -6.29
C LEU A 163 0.26 0.03 -7.48
N ASP A 164 -0.14 -0.38 -8.68
CA ASP A 164 0.08 0.34 -9.92
C ASP A 164 -1.09 1.26 -10.19
N PHE A 165 -0.90 2.56 -9.98
CA PHE A 165 -1.89 3.58 -10.26
C PHE A 165 -1.67 4.18 -11.65
N GLY A 166 -2.75 4.37 -12.41
CA GLY A 166 -2.70 4.94 -13.75
C GLY A 166 -3.06 3.93 -14.83
N THR A 167 -2.93 4.35 -16.09
CA THR A 167 -3.17 3.52 -17.27
C THR A 167 -1.84 3.21 -17.95
N GLN A 168 -1.78 2.20 -18.83
CA GLN A 168 -0.59 1.93 -19.63
C GLN A 168 -0.15 3.12 -20.52
N GLN A 169 -1.01 4.15 -20.66
CA GLN A 169 -0.81 5.30 -21.57
C GLN A 169 -0.32 6.58 -20.87
N THR A 170 -0.47 6.71 -19.54
CA THR A 170 -0.30 8.01 -18.82
C THR A 170 0.83 8.03 -17.80
N GLY A 171 1.69 7.02 -17.80
CA GLY A 171 2.66 6.78 -16.72
C GLY A 171 1.98 6.14 -15.51
N THR A 172 2.72 5.23 -14.87
CA THR A 172 2.28 4.51 -13.67
C THR A 172 3.01 5.07 -12.46
N TYR A 173 2.29 5.39 -11.39
CA TYR A 173 2.91 5.55 -10.08
C TYR A 173 2.74 4.26 -9.30
N ARG A 174 3.80 3.81 -8.65
CA ARG A 174 3.85 2.50 -7.99
C ARG A 174 4.12 2.64 -6.51
N ILE A 175 3.18 2.16 -5.71
CA ILE A 175 3.36 2.03 -4.26
C ILE A 175 3.53 0.55 -3.92
N PHE A 176 4.71 0.20 -3.43
CA PHE A 176 4.95 -1.08 -2.80
C PHE A 176 4.58 -1.00 -1.33
N ILE A 177 3.77 -1.93 -0.85
CA ILE A 177 3.37 -2.05 0.55
C ILE A 177 3.88 -3.39 1.07
N ILE A 178 4.80 -3.33 2.02
CA ILE A 178 5.20 -4.51 2.79
C ILE A 178 4.19 -4.71 3.91
N GLY A 179 3.58 -5.90 3.97
CA GLY A 179 2.75 -6.31 5.09
C GLY A 179 3.54 -6.44 6.40
N ASP A 180 2.89 -6.88 7.48
CA ASP A 180 3.52 -7.02 8.82
C ASP A 180 4.66 -8.06 8.92
N ALA A 181 5.08 -8.60 7.79
CA ALA A 181 5.62 -9.93 7.71
C ALA A 181 6.50 -10.06 6.45
N ALA A 182 7.79 -9.73 6.58
CA ALA A 182 8.73 -9.95 5.49
C ALA A 182 10.07 -10.53 5.99
N GLU A 183 10.25 -11.83 5.77
CA GLU A 183 11.55 -12.49 5.80
C GLU A 183 12.36 -12.14 4.54
N HIS A 184 13.68 -11.95 4.70
CA HIS A 184 14.59 -11.45 3.66
C HIS A 184 14.56 -12.22 2.32
N GLY A 185 14.36 -13.54 2.31
CA GLY A 185 14.57 -14.37 1.11
C GLY A 185 13.53 -14.18 0.00
N ASP A 186 12.26 -13.95 0.35
CA ASP A 186 11.17 -13.83 -0.63
C ASP A 186 11.13 -12.43 -1.28
N ILE A 187 11.75 -11.44 -0.62
CA ILE A 187 11.76 -10.03 -1.04
C ILE A 187 12.77 -9.79 -2.18
N GLU A 188 13.85 -10.56 -2.25
CA GLU A 188 14.89 -10.40 -3.29
C GLU A 188 14.38 -10.68 -4.72
N GLN A 189 13.30 -11.44 -4.86
CA GLN A 189 12.66 -11.70 -6.15
C GLN A 189 11.80 -10.52 -6.63
N ILE A 190 11.38 -9.64 -5.72
CA ILE A 190 10.46 -8.54 -6.03
C ILE A 190 11.11 -7.53 -6.99
N PRO A 191 12.33 -7.02 -6.74
CA PRO A 191 13.02 -6.13 -7.68
C PRO A 191 13.26 -6.76 -9.06
N GLN A 192 13.46 -8.08 -9.12
CA GLN A 192 13.72 -8.80 -10.37
C GLN A 192 12.46 -8.89 -11.24
N ARG A 193 11.27 -9.02 -10.64
CA ARG A 193 9.99 -9.15 -11.36
C ARG A 193 9.22 -7.85 -11.52
N PHE A 194 9.34 -6.95 -10.56
CA PHE A 194 8.63 -5.67 -10.50
C PHE A 194 9.59 -4.54 -10.10
N PRO A 195 10.50 -4.17 -11.02
CA PRO A 195 11.32 -2.98 -10.85
C PRO A 195 10.47 -1.70 -10.83
N GLY A 196 10.97 -0.66 -10.16
CA GLY A 196 10.46 0.71 -10.32
C GLY A 196 9.28 1.09 -9.44
N ALA A 197 9.30 0.69 -8.16
CA ALA A 197 8.40 1.32 -7.18
C ALA A 197 8.84 2.78 -6.95
N ASP A 198 7.92 3.73 -7.07
CA ASP A 198 8.18 5.14 -6.72
C ASP A 198 8.20 5.32 -5.21
N LEU A 199 7.40 4.50 -4.51
CA LEU A 199 7.21 4.56 -3.07
C LEU A 199 7.18 3.17 -2.45
N ALA A 200 7.81 3.01 -1.29
CA ALA A 200 7.72 1.82 -0.47
C ALA A 200 7.20 2.18 0.93
N LEU A 201 6.05 1.60 1.31
CA LEU A 201 5.50 1.67 2.66
C LEU A 201 5.96 0.41 3.42
N LEU A 202 6.76 0.61 4.46
CA LEU A 202 7.33 -0.48 5.23
C LEU A 202 6.80 -0.42 6.66
N HIS A 203 6.13 -1.51 7.06
CA HIS A 203 5.69 -1.75 8.43
C HIS A 203 6.69 -2.69 9.09
N LEU A 204 7.75 -2.15 9.71
CA LEU A 204 8.82 -2.96 10.31
C LEU A 204 8.77 -2.85 11.83
N ASN A 205 8.27 -3.88 12.52
CA ASN A 205 8.29 -3.98 13.99
C ASN A 205 7.74 -2.73 14.71
N GLY A 206 6.64 -2.15 14.21
CA GLY A 206 6.03 -0.93 14.76
C GLY A 206 6.64 0.40 14.26
N ALA A 207 7.75 0.37 13.52
CA ALA A 207 8.27 1.53 12.81
C ALA A 207 7.58 1.69 11.45
N ARG A 208 7.18 2.93 11.14
CA ARG A 208 6.63 3.31 9.83
C ARG A 208 7.72 3.98 9.03
N LEU A 209 8.27 3.23 8.10
CA LEU A 209 9.31 3.71 7.23
C LEU A 209 8.73 3.93 5.84
N LEU A 210 9.09 5.07 5.28
CA LEU A 210 8.85 5.40 3.90
C LEU A 210 10.15 5.32 3.14
N GLY A 211 10.24 4.41 2.19
CA GLY A 211 11.29 4.44 1.17
C GLY A 211 10.81 5.24 -0.03
N VAL A 212 11.43 6.39 -0.32
CA VAL A 212 11.16 7.17 -1.53
C VAL A 212 12.35 7.04 -2.46
N VAL A 213 12.11 6.76 -3.72
CA VAL A 213 13.14 6.87 -4.77
C VAL A 213 13.11 8.29 -5.29
N THR A 214 14.20 9.03 -5.13
CA THR A 214 14.30 10.36 -5.73
C THR A 214 14.46 10.25 -7.24
N SER A 215 14.21 11.33 -7.97
CA SER A 215 14.48 11.41 -9.42
C SER A 215 15.95 11.11 -9.78
N ALA A 216 16.87 11.23 -8.83
CA ALA A 216 18.28 10.86 -8.96
C ALA A 216 18.57 9.36 -8.70
N GLY A 217 17.54 8.52 -8.53
CA GLY A 217 17.67 7.09 -8.27
C GLY A 217 18.15 6.75 -6.86
N GLN A 218 18.14 7.69 -5.92
CA GLN A 218 18.55 7.45 -4.54
C GLN A 218 17.36 7.06 -3.67
N LEU A 219 17.52 6.00 -2.87
CA LEU A 219 16.56 5.66 -1.82
C LEU A 219 16.75 6.59 -0.62
N ARG A 220 15.74 7.41 -0.32
CA ARG A 220 15.61 8.11 0.96
C ARG A 220 14.63 7.37 1.86
N ILE A 221 15.11 6.93 3.01
CA ILE A 221 14.25 6.38 4.07
C ILE A 221 13.89 7.51 5.02
N SER A 222 12.59 7.76 5.18
CA SER A 222 12.07 8.73 6.15
C SER A 222 11.17 8.04 7.16
N TYR A 223 11.30 8.41 8.43
CA TYR A 223 10.30 8.08 9.44
C TYR A 223 9.08 8.98 9.22
N LEU A 224 7.89 8.41 9.31
CA LEU A 224 6.67 9.17 9.13
C LEU A 224 5.99 9.45 10.45
N ASP A 225 5.54 10.69 10.60
CA ASP A 225 4.82 11.13 11.79
C ASP A 225 3.39 10.58 11.75
N PRO A 226 2.92 9.95 12.83
CA PRO A 226 1.52 9.53 12.95
C PRO A 226 0.58 10.72 12.72
N GLY A 227 -0.39 10.55 11.81
CA GLY A 227 -1.38 11.58 11.50
C GLY A 227 -0.91 12.67 10.51
N GLN A 228 0.37 12.73 10.13
CA GLN A 228 0.84 13.62 9.09
C GLN A 228 0.32 13.14 7.72
N ARG A 229 -0.22 14.07 6.93
CA ARG A 229 -0.63 13.82 5.56
C ARG A 229 0.52 14.17 4.61
N TYR A 230 0.76 13.27 3.67
CA TYR A 230 1.76 13.39 2.62
C TYR A 230 1.07 13.38 1.25
N GLU A 231 1.60 14.17 0.33
CA GLU A 231 1.15 14.22 -1.06
C GLU A 231 2.20 13.58 -1.96
N PHE A 232 1.75 12.79 -2.92
CA PHE A 232 2.59 12.16 -3.93
C PHE A 232 2.06 12.48 -5.32
N SER A 233 2.98 12.68 -6.27
CA SER A 233 2.66 12.92 -7.68
C SER A 233 3.71 12.35 -8.63
N THR A 234 3.35 12.10 -9.89
CA THR A 234 4.30 11.59 -10.89
C THR A 234 5.42 12.59 -11.13
N GLY A 235 6.67 12.13 -11.03
CA GLY A 235 7.86 12.98 -11.20
C GLY A 235 8.16 13.92 -10.03
N GLY A 236 7.36 13.87 -8.95
CA GLY A 236 7.53 14.69 -7.75
C GLY A 236 8.15 13.92 -6.59
N ASN A 237 8.90 14.62 -5.75
CA ASN A 237 9.22 14.12 -4.41
C ASN A 237 7.93 14.05 -3.58
N LEU A 238 7.84 13.08 -2.66
CA LEU A 238 6.76 13.05 -1.68
C LEU A 238 6.91 14.22 -0.71
N LEU A 239 5.92 15.11 -0.67
CA LEU A 239 5.97 16.36 0.10
C LEU A 239 4.92 16.31 1.23
N PRO A 240 5.21 16.86 2.42
CA PRO A 240 4.17 17.09 3.40
C PRO A 240 3.09 18.00 2.81
N ALA A 241 1.82 17.62 2.94
CA ALA A 241 0.69 18.41 2.45
C ALA A 241 0.71 19.81 3.09
N LYS A 242 0.61 20.87 2.27
CA LYS A 242 0.56 22.25 2.78
C LYS A 242 -0.66 22.42 3.68
N GLY A 243 -0.46 22.89 4.92
CA GLY A 243 -1.54 23.21 5.87
C GLY A 243 -1.72 22.26 7.06
N THR A 244 -0.81 21.31 7.29
CA THR A 244 -0.88 20.49 8.52
C THR A 244 -0.38 21.31 9.72
N ILE A 245 -1.27 21.60 10.67
CA ILE A 245 -0.96 22.32 11.91
C ILE A 245 0.13 21.55 12.66
N ARG A 246 1.32 22.14 12.79
CA ARG A 246 2.33 21.69 13.76
C ARG A 246 1.73 21.79 15.16
N ARG A 247 1.30 20.68 15.76
CA ARG A 247 1.22 20.64 17.22
C ARG A 247 2.65 20.73 17.75
N LYS A 248 2.92 21.81 18.48
CA LYS A 248 4.17 22.06 19.21
C LYS A 248 4.48 20.81 20.06
N PRO A 249 5.74 20.32 20.12
CA PRO A 249 6.09 19.23 21.03
C PRO A 249 5.75 19.68 22.46
N SER A 250 4.92 18.91 23.17
CA SER A 250 4.68 19.12 24.59
C SER A 250 6.01 18.98 25.32
N ALA A 251 6.41 20.02 26.04
CA ALA A 251 7.59 20.00 26.88
C ALA A 251 7.53 18.81 27.85
N ARG A 252 8.66 18.09 27.94
CA ARG A 252 8.93 17.09 28.99
C ARG A 252 8.64 17.72 30.36
N PRO A 253 8.00 17.01 31.31
CA PRO A 253 8.03 17.46 32.69
C PRO A 253 9.47 17.36 33.19
N ALA A 254 9.98 18.45 33.74
CA ALA A 254 11.22 18.45 34.51
C ALA A 254 11.04 17.52 35.73
N ARG A 255 12.09 16.74 36.03
CA ARG A 255 12.26 16.11 37.34
C ARG A 255 12.60 17.18 38.37
#